data_AF-A0A1R1A1Q7-F1
#
_entry.id   AF-A0A1R1A1Q7-F1
#
_cell.length_a   1.000
_cell.length_b   1.000
_cell.length_c   1.000
_cell.angle_alpha   90.00
_cell.angle_beta   90.00
_cell.angle_gamma   90.00
#
_symmetry.space_group_name_H-M   'P 1'
#
loop_
_entity.id
_entity.type
_entity.pdbx_description
1 polymer ?
#
loop_
_entity_poly.entity_id
_entity_poly.type
_entity_poly.pdbx_seq_one_letter_code
_entity_poly.pdbx_strand_id
1 'polypeptide(L)'
;MRTRWKVMFIVFSGVVMIMGGCSKSITDTATEKRIEFIQNPDSSLTKVKVETDGMLSELGYTHPHPFALNNEVLVDLNYYKENQVSRGDITLFQVKKDKQATDIARVVGLPGEAVQVKKGQVYINGNKLDTFYGSDPSSDKNDSMNKPLQLKENEYFILADVRWRGFHDSQSASAFAKEEIVGKVVGYENKR
;
A
#
# COMPACT_ATOMS: atom_id res chain seq x y z
N MET A 1 13.19 -20.46 80.06
CA MET A 1 11.96 -19.64 79.98
C MET A 1 12.20 -18.43 79.08
N ARG A 2 11.18 -18.04 78.31
CA ARG A 2 11.06 -16.88 77.41
C ARG A 2 11.62 -17.01 75.97
N THR A 3 10.73 -17.60 75.17
CA THR A 3 10.43 -17.35 73.76
C THR A 3 10.56 -15.88 73.30
N ARG A 4 11.03 -15.69 72.06
CA ARG A 4 10.63 -14.57 71.19
C ARG A 4 10.90 -14.93 69.72
N TRP A 5 9.85 -15.36 69.02
CA TRP A 5 9.81 -15.48 67.56
C TRP A 5 9.89 -14.10 66.92
N LYS A 6 10.80 -13.92 65.95
CA LYS A 6 10.77 -12.79 65.01
C LYS A 6 10.06 -13.26 63.76
N VAL A 7 8.85 -12.77 63.53
CA VAL A 7 8.12 -12.93 62.27
C VAL A 7 8.78 -12.01 61.23
N MET A 8 9.37 -12.60 60.20
CA MET A 8 9.96 -11.87 59.09
C MET A 8 8.91 -11.74 57.98
N PHE A 9 8.32 -10.55 57.85
CA PHE A 9 7.44 -10.22 56.72
C PHE A 9 8.30 -9.97 55.48
N ILE A 10 8.29 -10.92 54.55
CA ILE A 10 8.82 -10.73 53.20
C ILE A 10 7.72 -10.02 52.39
N VAL A 11 7.88 -8.71 52.16
CA VAL A 11 7.05 -7.96 51.21
C VAL A 11 7.60 -8.25 49.82
N PHE A 12 6.96 -9.18 49.10
CA PHE A 12 7.21 -9.38 47.68
C PHE A 12 6.59 -8.19 46.93
N SER A 13 7.39 -7.15 46.69
CA SER A 13 7.04 -6.07 45.78
C SER A 13 7.02 -6.63 44.36
N GLY A 14 5.87 -7.15 43.95
CA GLY A 14 5.60 -7.54 42.58
C GLY A 14 5.69 -6.33 41.66
N VAL A 15 6.83 -6.15 40.99
CA VAL A 15 6.93 -5.27 39.84
C VAL A 15 6.16 -5.96 38.71
N VAL A 16 4.91 -5.55 38.52
CA VAL A 16 4.16 -5.88 37.31
C VAL A 16 4.81 -5.08 36.18
N MET A 17 5.71 -5.72 35.43
CA MET A 17 6.13 -5.23 34.12
C MET A 17 4.94 -5.37 33.17
N ILE A 18 4.15 -4.29 33.07
CA ILE A 18 3.24 -4.12 31.93
C ILE A 18 4.15 -3.90 30.72
N MET A 19 4.49 -4.98 30.00
CA MET A 19 5.01 -4.86 28.65
C MET A 19 3.87 -4.36 27.77
N GLY A 20 3.64 -3.05 27.80
CA GLY A 20 2.90 -2.36 26.76
C GLY A 20 3.71 -2.51 25.47
N GLY A 21 3.43 -3.56 24.71
CA GLY A 21 3.92 -3.70 23.36
C GLY A 21 3.34 -2.56 22.55
N CYS A 22 4.06 -1.44 22.44
CA CYS A 22 3.75 -0.41 21.46
C CYS A 22 3.73 -1.09 20.09
N SER A 23 2.54 -1.29 19.53
CA SER A 23 2.41 -1.69 18.13
C SER A 23 2.98 -0.53 17.31
N LYS A 24 4.23 -0.66 16.88
CA LYS A 24 4.86 0.34 16.03
C LYS A 24 4.03 0.43 14.74
N SER A 25 3.71 1.65 14.35
CA SER A 25 3.08 1.95 13.08
C SER A 25 4.11 2.65 12.20
N ILE A 26 4.09 2.35 10.91
CA ILE A 26 4.81 3.13 9.90
C ILE A 26 3.82 4.06 9.23
N THR A 27 4.25 5.28 8.92
CA THR A 27 3.43 6.31 8.28
C THR A 27 4.09 6.74 6.97
N ASP A 28 3.30 7.34 6.09
CA ASP A 28 3.77 8.05 4.90
C ASP A 28 3.03 9.38 4.85
N THR A 29 3.74 10.44 5.19
CA THR A 29 3.22 11.80 5.20
C THR A 29 3.53 12.56 3.91
N ALA A 30 4.33 11.96 3.01
CA ALA A 30 4.73 12.60 1.75
C ALA A 30 3.70 12.34 0.65
N THR A 31 3.06 11.17 0.65
CA THR A 31 2.04 10.84 -0.34
C THR A 31 0.74 11.58 -0.06
N GLU A 32 0.36 12.46 -0.98
CA GLU A 32 -0.95 13.09 -0.97
C GLU A 32 -2.03 12.12 -1.47
N LYS A 33 -3.24 12.30 -0.94
CA LYS A 33 -4.42 11.50 -1.32
C LYS A 33 -4.97 11.85 -2.70
N ARG A 34 -4.72 13.07 -3.17
CA ARG A 34 -5.24 13.58 -4.44
C ARG A 34 -4.28 13.27 -5.57
N ILE A 35 -4.83 13.30 -6.79
CA ILE A 35 -4.03 13.33 -8.00
C ILE A 35 -4.12 14.69 -8.62
N GLU A 36 -3.00 15.15 -9.15
CA GLU A 36 -2.87 16.45 -9.75
C GLU A 36 -3.66 16.53 -11.06
N PHE A 37 -4.50 17.56 -11.15
CA PHE A 37 -5.11 17.97 -12.41
C PHE A 37 -4.08 18.72 -13.24
N ILE A 38 -3.86 18.29 -14.48
CA ILE A 38 -2.89 18.90 -15.38
C ILE A 38 -3.65 19.49 -16.57
N GLN A 39 -3.75 20.83 -16.61
CA GLN A 39 -4.50 21.54 -17.63
C GLN A 39 -3.86 21.45 -19.03
N ASN A 40 -2.52 21.48 -19.08
CA ASN A 40 -1.73 21.42 -20.31
C ASN A 40 -0.61 20.40 -20.11
N PRO A 41 -0.89 19.10 -20.31
CA PRO A 41 0.13 18.07 -20.08
C PRO A 41 1.28 18.22 -21.06
N ASP A 42 2.50 17.98 -20.55
CA ASP A 42 3.68 17.90 -21.40
C ASP A 42 3.49 16.78 -22.44
N SER A 43 3.92 17.02 -23.67
CA SER A 43 3.82 16.06 -24.77
C SER A 43 4.54 14.73 -24.53
N SER A 44 5.47 14.68 -23.58
CA SER A 44 6.16 13.46 -23.14
C SER A 44 5.30 12.54 -22.28
N LEU A 45 4.20 13.04 -21.71
CA LEU A 45 3.27 12.24 -20.91
C LEU A 45 2.39 11.38 -21.82
N THR A 46 2.23 10.12 -21.44
CA THR A 46 1.37 9.16 -22.16
C THR A 46 0.00 9.10 -21.51
N LYS A 47 -1.06 9.23 -22.31
CA LYS A 47 -2.43 8.96 -21.87
C LYS A 47 -2.66 7.46 -21.81
N VAL A 48 -3.04 6.96 -20.64
CA VAL A 48 -3.33 5.55 -20.42
C VAL A 48 -4.75 5.40 -19.92
N LYS A 49 -5.50 4.51 -20.57
CA LYS A 49 -6.86 4.17 -20.18
C LYS A 49 -6.85 3.34 -18.90
N VAL A 50 -7.73 3.69 -17.97
CA VAL A 50 -7.93 2.97 -16.72
C VAL A 50 -8.84 1.77 -16.98
N GLU A 51 -8.30 0.58 -16.80
CA GLU A 51 -8.99 -0.70 -17.03
C GLU A 51 -9.57 -1.31 -15.74
N THR A 52 -9.17 -0.81 -14.57
CA THR A 52 -9.70 -1.23 -13.26
C THR A 52 -10.08 -0.02 -12.41
N ASP A 53 -11.20 -0.11 -11.70
CA ASP A 53 -11.70 0.91 -10.77
C ASP A 53 -11.16 0.69 -9.34
N GLY A 54 -9.91 0.24 -9.23
CA GLY A 54 -9.25 -0.17 -7.99
C GLY A 54 -8.59 0.97 -7.20
N MET A 55 -8.64 2.20 -7.68
CA MET A 55 -7.89 3.33 -7.11
C MET A 55 -8.79 4.38 -6.45
N LEU A 56 -8.31 4.99 -5.36
CA LEU A 56 -8.99 6.05 -4.59
C LEU A 56 -10.38 5.66 -4.04
N SER A 57 -10.41 4.66 -3.16
CA SER A 57 -11.62 4.12 -2.49
C SER A 57 -12.56 5.17 -1.89
N GLU A 58 -12.01 6.28 -1.38
CA GLU A 58 -12.79 7.33 -0.71
C GLU A 58 -13.48 8.33 -1.63
N LEU A 59 -13.13 8.41 -2.92
CA LEU A 59 -13.92 9.19 -3.86
C LEU A 59 -15.27 8.52 -4.16
N GLY A 60 -15.38 7.23 -3.81
CA GLY A 60 -16.57 6.43 -4.02
C GLY A 60 -16.91 6.24 -5.49
N TYR A 61 -17.85 5.33 -5.75
CA TYR A 61 -18.44 5.18 -7.09
C TYR A 61 -19.49 6.26 -7.40
N THR A 62 -19.75 7.17 -6.46
CA THR A 62 -20.87 8.13 -6.51
C THR A 62 -20.49 9.47 -7.13
N HIS A 63 -19.19 9.73 -7.35
CA HIS A 63 -18.70 10.96 -7.96
C HIS A 63 -17.74 10.66 -9.11
N PRO A 64 -17.74 11.46 -10.20
CA PRO A 64 -16.73 11.34 -11.23
C PRO A 64 -15.32 11.47 -10.63
N HIS A 65 -14.48 10.47 -10.83
CA HIS A 65 -13.10 10.46 -10.36
C HIS A 65 -12.16 10.05 -11.49
N PRO A 66 -10.89 10.48 -11.49
CA PRO A 66 -9.97 10.27 -12.62
C PRO A 66 -9.66 8.78 -12.89
N PHE A 67 -9.90 7.91 -11.92
CA PHE A 67 -9.72 6.47 -12.02
C PHE A 67 -11.01 5.68 -12.30
N ALA A 68 -12.09 6.34 -12.69
CA ALA A 68 -13.26 5.61 -13.12
C ALA A 68 -12.92 4.78 -14.37
N LEU A 69 -13.55 3.62 -14.51
CA LEU A 69 -13.33 2.74 -15.65
C LEU A 69 -13.51 3.52 -16.97
N ASN A 70 -12.56 3.35 -17.90
CA ASN A 70 -12.47 4.05 -19.18
C ASN A 70 -12.07 5.53 -19.14
N ASN A 71 -11.77 6.09 -17.97
CA ASN A 71 -11.07 7.37 -17.90
C ASN A 71 -9.61 7.22 -18.32
N GLU A 72 -8.96 8.34 -18.57
CA GLU A 72 -7.53 8.39 -18.93
C GLU A 72 -6.75 9.10 -17.83
N VAL A 73 -5.60 8.54 -17.52
CA VAL A 73 -4.60 9.14 -16.65
C VAL A 73 -3.34 9.44 -17.43
N LEU A 74 -2.56 10.39 -16.91
CA LEU A 74 -1.28 10.79 -17.48
C LEU A 74 -0.17 10.01 -16.79
N VAL A 75 0.64 9.32 -17.60
CA VAL A 75 1.75 8.49 -17.15
C VAL A 75 3.06 9.03 -17.71
N ASP A 76 4.02 9.23 -16.83
CA ASP A 76 5.41 9.43 -17.21
C ASP A 76 6.12 8.07 -17.26
N LEU A 77 6.40 7.62 -18.49
CA LEU A 77 7.08 6.34 -18.77
C LEU A 77 8.60 6.41 -18.52
N ASN A 78 9.15 7.61 -18.39
CA ASN A 78 10.59 7.83 -18.16
C ASN A 78 10.90 8.16 -16.70
N TYR A 79 9.91 8.50 -15.89
CA TYR A 79 10.06 8.89 -14.48
C TYR A 79 11.04 8.00 -13.73
N TYR A 80 10.89 6.69 -13.88
CA TYR A 80 11.66 5.68 -13.15
C TYR A 80 13.04 5.34 -13.72
N LYS A 81 13.45 5.96 -14.83
CA LYS A 81 14.84 5.90 -15.33
C LYS A 81 15.77 6.77 -14.49
N GLU A 82 15.23 7.86 -13.95
CA GLU A 82 15.97 8.86 -13.18
C GLU A 82 15.58 8.86 -11.69
N ASN A 83 14.42 8.31 -11.35
CA ASN A 83 13.89 8.27 -9.99
C ASN A 83 13.71 6.84 -9.47
N GLN A 84 13.90 6.66 -8.17
CA GLN A 84 13.56 5.41 -7.48
C GLN A 84 12.05 5.28 -7.33
N VAL A 85 11.56 4.03 -7.30
CA VAL A 85 10.14 3.79 -6.94
C VAL A 85 9.97 4.06 -5.46
N SER A 86 9.01 4.90 -5.12
CA SER A 86 8.72 5.29 -3.75
C SER A 86 7.41 4.63 -3.29
N ARG A 87 7.31 4.39 -1.98
CA ARG A 87 6.04 3.97 -1.38
C ARG A 87 5.01 5.07 -1.62
N GLY A 88 3.79 4.66 -1.93
CA GLY A 88 2.69 5.58 -2.23
C GLY A 88 2.62 5.99 -3.70
N ASP A 89 3.65 5.73 -4.52
CA ASP A 89 3.57 5.96 -5.96
C ASP A 89 2.43 5.16 -6.58
N ILE A 90 1.67 5.79 -7.48
CA ILE A 90 0.72 5.08 -8.34
C ILE A 90 1.46 4.74 -9.62
N THR A 91 1.57 3.46 -9.91
CA THR A 91 2.37 2.93 -11.01
C THR A 91 1.50 2.34 -12.08
N LEU A 92 1.88 2.59 -13.33
CA LEU A 92 1.53 1.70 -14.44
C LEU A 92 2.46 0.48 -14.36
N PHE A 93 1.91 -0.73 -14.31
CA PHE A 93 2.68 -1.96 -14.23
C PHE A 93 2.17 -3.01 -15.22
N GLN A 94 3.04 -3.93 -15.61
CA GLN A 94 2.73 -5.03 -16.53
C GLN A 94 1.97 -6.15 -15.82
N VAL A 95 0.87 -6.62 -16.40
CA VAL A 95 0.09 -7.73 -15.84
C VAL A 95 0.85 -9.04 -16.04
N LYS A 96 1.14 -9.79 -14.96
CA LYS A 96 1.96 -11.02 -15.06
C LYS A 96 1.38 -12.10 -15.97
N LYS A 97 0.04 -12.22 -16.02
CA LYS A 97 -0.67 -13.23 -16.83
C LYS A 97 -0.78 -12.83 -18.31
N ASP A 98 -0.61 -11.55 -18.62
CA ASP A 98 -0.64 -11.02 -19.99
C ASP A 98 0.33 -9.83 -20.08
N LYS A 99 1.53 -10.09 -20.61
CA LYS A 99 2.57 -9.08 -20.74
C LYS A 99 2.24 -7.95 -21.71
N GLN A 100 1.23 -8.13 -22.56
CA GLN A 100 0.77 -7.05 -23.44
C GLN A 100 -0.22 -6.12 -22.74
N ALA A 101 -0.75 -6.52 -21.57
CA ALA A 101 -1.64 -5.72 -20.76
C ALA A 101 -0.91 -4.99 -19.63
N THR A 102 -1.42 -3.82 -19.29
CA THR A 102 -0.97 -3.00 -18.17
C THR A 102 -2.14 -2.66 -17.28
N ASP A 103 -1.86 -2.45 -15.99
CA ASP A 103 -2.85 -1.99 -15.02
C ASP A 103 -2.21 -0.93 -14.11
N ILE A 104 -3.03 -0.25 -13.31
CA ILE A 104 -2.59 0.78 -12.38
C ILE A 104 -2.89 0.40 -10.94
N ALA A 105 -1.90 0.56 -10.07
CA ALA A 105 -2.06 0.33 -8.63
C ALA A 105 -0.95 1.05 -7.85
N ARG A 106 -1.06 1.05 -6.53
CA ARG A 106 -0.12 1.76 -5.65
C ARG A 106 1.01 0.86 -5.18
N VAL A 107 2.22 1.40 -5.14
CA VAL A 107 3.35 0.75 -4.47
C VAL A 107 3.16 0.86 -2.97
N VAL A 108 2.96 -0.29 -2.32
CA VAL A 108 2.69 -0.39 -0.89
C VAL A 108 3.85 -1.02 -0.13
N GLY A 109 4.67 -1.86 -0.75
CA GLY A 109 5.85 -2.48 -0.16
C GLY A 109 7.10 -2.24 -0.99
N LEU A 110 8.23 -1.99 -0.32
CA LEU A 110 9.52 -1.70 -0.92
C LEU A 110 10.48 -2.90 -0.82
N PRO A 111 11.56 -2.92 -1.61
CA PRO A 111 12.54 -3.99 -1.58
C PRO A 111 13.03 -4.35 -0.18
N GLY A 112 13.15 -5.66 0.07
CA GLY A 112 13.60 -6.22 1.34
C GLY A 112 12.55 -6.25 2.46
N GLU A 113 11.35 -5.69 2.25
CA GLU A 113 10.28 -5.71 3.25
C GLU A 113 9.44 -6.99 3.24
N ALA A 114 8.92 -7.38 4.40
CA ALA A 114 7.86 -8.37 4.53
C ALA A 114 6.50 -7.67 4.56
N VAL A 115 5.65 -7.93 3.57
CA VAL A 115 4.32 -7.32 3.44
C VAL A 115 3.25 -8.34 3.80
N GLN A 116 2.25 -7.93 4.59
CA GLN A 116 1.09 -8.76 4.88
C GLN A 116 -0.19 -7.93 4.89
N VAL A 117 -1.22 -8.42 4.22
CA VAL A 117 -2.59 -7.91 4.35
C VAL A 117 -3.36 -8.79 5.33
N LYS A 118 -4.05 -8.18 6.31
CA LYS A 118 -4.97 -8.86 7.23
C LYS A 118 -6.26 -8.04 7.34
N LYS A 119 -7.38 -8.62 6.93
CA LYS A 119 -8.71 -7.99 6.97
C LYS A 119 -8.69 -6.59 6.34
N GLY A 120 -8.09 -6.47 5.15
CA GLY A 120 -7.92 -5.19 4.46
C GLY A 120 -6.85 -4.25 5.02
N GLN A 121 -6.23 -4.53 6.17
CA GLN A 121 -5.14 -3.72 6.73
C GLN A 121 -3.77 -4.25 6.29
N VAL A 122 -2.91 -3.35 5.81
CA VAL A 122 -1.53 -3.64 5.43
C VAL A 122 -0.60 -3.54 6.64
N TYR A 123 0.36 -4.47 6.70
CA TYR A 123 1.47 -4.49 7.63
C TYR A 123 2.78 -4.64 6.86
N ILE A 124 3.80 -3.89 7.29
CA ILE A 124 5.15 -3.91 6.72
C ILE A 124 6.12 -4.27 7.85
N ASN A 125 6.87 -5.36 7.68
CA ASN A 125 7.76 -5.92 8.70
C ASN A 125 7.04 -6.10 10.06
N GLY A 126 5.76 -6.50 10.00
CA GLY A 126 4.90 -6.70 11.18
C GLY A 126 4.27 -5.42 11.76
N ASN A 127 4.68 -4.23 11.30
CA ASN A 127 4.16 -2.94 11.77
C ASN A 127 2.97 -2.49 10.92
N LYS A 128 1.96 -1.89 11.54
CA LYS A 128 0.78 -1.38 10.81
C LYS A 128 1.20 -0.26 9.87
N LEU A 129 0.77 -0.30 8.61
CA LEU A 129 0.88 0.83 7.70
C LEU A 129 -0.29 1.80 7.96
N ASP A 130 0.01 2.89 8.65
CA ASP A 130 -0.93 3.92 9.08
C ASP A 130 -0.93 5.06 8.05
N THR A 131 -1.58 4.80 6.92
CA THR A 131 -1.74 5.72 5.79
C THR A 131 -3.15 5.61 5.24
N PHE A 132 -3.60 6.59 4.45
CA PHE A 132 -4.93 6.55 3.83
C PHE A 132 -5.12 5.36 2.86
N TYR A 133 -4.02 4.77 2.38
CA TYR A 133 -4.01 3.60 1.48
C TYR A 133 -3.59 2.30 2.21
N GLY A 134 -3.23 2.39 3.49
CA GLY A 134 -2.82 1.24 4.30
C GLY A 134 -3.98 0.34 4.70
N SER A 135 -5.20 0.87 4.72
CA SER A 135 -6.43 0.13 5.01
C SER A 135 -7.48 0.39 3.92
N ASP A 136 -8.23 -0.64 3.55
CA ASP A 136 -9.43 -0.50 2.72
C ASP A 136 -10.69 -0.76 3.57
N PRO A 137 -11.48 0.28 3.88
CA PRO A 137 -12.73 0.14 4.64
C PRO A 137 -13.82 -0.65 3.90
N SER A 138 -13.75 -0.73 2.57
CA SER A 138 -14.70 -1.49 1.74
C SER A 138 -14.36 -2.97 1.64
N SER A 139 -13.19 -3.36 2.14
CA SER A 139 -12.71 -4.72 2.06
C SER A 139 -13.51 -5.67 2.95
N ASP A 140 -13.72 -6.91 2.49
CA ASP A 140 -14.27 -7.96 3.33
C ASP A 140 -13.28 -8.28 4.47
N LYS A 141 -13.80 -8.65 5.65
CA LYS A 141 -13.00 -9.16 6.77
C LYS A 141 -12.17 -10.40 6.40
N ASN A 142 -12.46 -11.04 5.27
CA ASN A 142 -11.70 -12.18 4.73
C ASN A 142 -10.55 -11.80 3.79
N ASP A 143 -10.40 -10.54 3.39
CA ASP A 143 -9.29 -10.07 2.54
C ASP A 143 -7.98 -10.10 3.34
N SER A 144 -7.33 -11.25 3.30
CA SER A 144 -6.15 -11.55 4.11
C SER A 144 -5.20 -12.47 3.35
N MET A 145 -3.91 -12.20 3.48
CA MET A 145 -2.86 -13.10 3.07
C MET A 145 -2.58 -14.12 4.19
N ASN A 146 -2.51 -15.40 3.81
CA ASN A 146 -2.23 -16.50 4.74
C ASN A 146 -0.89 -16.33 5.49
N LYS A 147 0.11 -15.74 4.83
CA LYS A 147 1.45 -15.46 5.38
C LYS A 147 2.01 -14.16 4.81
N PRO A 148 2.94 -13.49 5.51
CA PRO A 148 3.69 -12.39 4.92
C PRO A 148 4.42 -12.82 3.64
N LEU A 149 4.46 -11.93 2.66
CA LEU A 149 5.29 -12.04 1.47
C LEU A 149 6.59 -11.27 1.70
N GLN A 150 7.72 -11.98 1.70
CA GLN A 150 9.04 -11.37 1.78
C GLN A 150 9.47 -10.91 0.38
N LEU A 151 9.71 -9.61 0.21
CA LEU A 151 10.19 -9.02 -1.03
C LEU A 151 11.72 -9.16 -1.14
N LYS A 152 12.21 -9.45 -2.35
CA LYS A 152 13.64 -9.38 -2.69
C LYS A 152 14.12 -7.94 -2.93
N GLU A 153 15.41 -7.77 -3.19
CA GLU A 153 16.08 -6.47 -3.37
C GLU A 153 15.60 -5.65 -4.58
N ASN A 154 14.88 -6.26 -5.52
CA ASN A 154 14.31 -5.59 -6.69
C ASN A 154 12.79 -5.76 -6.83
N GLU A 155 12.13 -6.24 -5.77
CA GLU A 155 10.71 -6.57 -5.77
C GLU A 155 9.90 -5.55 -4.96
N TYR A 156 8.71 -5.25 -5.45
CA TYR A 156 7.76 -4.31 -4.89
C TYR A 156 6.43 -5.02 -4.66
N PHE A 157 5.72 -4.60 -3.61
CA PHE A 157 4.34 -5.01 -3.41
C PHE A 157 3.43 -3.91 -3.94
N ILE A 158 2.70 -4.20 -5.01
CA ILE A 158 1.79 -3.28 -5.68
C ILE A 158 0.37 -3.71 -5.30
N LEU A 159 -0.48 -2.76 -4.89
CA LEU A 159 -1.79 -3.06 -4.31
C LEU A 159 -2.81 -2.00 -4.73
N ALA A 160 -4.01 -2.43 -5.10
CA ALA A 160 -5.12 -1.53 -5.32
C ALA A 160 -5.57 -0.87 -4.00
N ASP A 161 -6.00 0.39 -4.06
CA ASP A 161 -6.57 1.09 -2.90
C ASP A 161 -7.91 0.43 -2.48
N VAL A 162 -8.67 -0.11 -3.45
CA VAL A 162 -9.89 -0.91 -3.27
C VAL A 162 -9.56 -2.39 -3.52
N ARG A 163 -9.49 -3.20 -2.46
CA ARG A 163 -8.88 -4.53 -2.49
C ARG A 163 -9.63 -5.54 -3.32
N TRP A 164 -10.95 -5.53 -3.26
CA TRP A 164 -11.80 -6.43 -4.04
C TRP A 164 -11.81 -6.11 -5.54
N ARG A 165 -11.23 -4.97 -5.95
CA ARG A 165 -11.02 -4.56 -7.35
C ARG A 165 -9.58 -4.74 -7.82
N GLY A 166 -8.66 -5.19 -6.96
CA GLY A 166 -7.26 -5.45 -7.27
C GLY A 166 -7.05 -6.77 -8.02
N PHE A 167 -7.59 -6.90 -9.23
CA PHE A 167 -7.58 -8.18 -9.96
C PHE A 167 -6.19 -8.66 -10.38
N HIS A 168 -5.26 -7.73 -10.60
CA HIS A 168 -3.92 -8.01 -11.14
C HIS A 168 -2.77 -7.61 -10.21
N ASP A 169 -3.07 -7.24 -8.96
CA ASP A 169 -2.08 -6.72 -8.02
C ASP A 169 -1.35 -7.84 -7.23
N SER A 170 -0.54 -7.46 -6.25
CA SER A 170 0.29 -8.41 -5.50
C SER A 170 -0.46 -9.40 -4.63
N GLN A 171 -1.75 -9.17 -4.30
CA GLN A 171 -2.55 -10.20 -3.62
C GLN A 171 -2.86 -11.38 -4.53
N SER A 172 -3.07 -11.13 -5.84
CA SER A 172 -3.39 -12.17 -6.82
C SER A 172 -2.17 -12.67 -7.61
N ALA A 173 -1.11 -11.85 -7.72
CA ALA A 173 0.02 -12.07 -8.61
C ALA A 173 1.40 -12.10 -7.91
N SER A 174 1.46 -12.00 -6.57
CA SER A 174 2.72 -11.89 -5.81
C SER A 174 3.51 -10.61 -6.15
N ALA A 175 4.78 -10.54 -5.77
CA ALA A 175 5.61 -9.35 -5.94
C ALA A 175 5.92 -9.02 -7.41
N PHE A 176 6.11 -7.73 -7.70
CA PHE A 176 6.52 -7.21 -9.00
C PHE A 176 7.98 -6.77 -8.98
N ALA A 177 8.76 -7.21 -9.95
CA ALA A 177 10.12 -6.75 -10.16
C ALA A 177 10.10 -5.29 -10.67
N LYS A 178 11.19 -4.55 -10.43
CA LYS A 178 11.36 -3.16 -10.90
C LYS A 178 11.05 -3.01 -12.39
N GLU A 179 11.44 -3.99 -13.20
CA GLU A 179 11.29 -3.99 -14.65
C GLU A 179 9.83 -4.17 -15.10
N GLU A 180 8.96 -4.68 -14.22
CA GLU A 180 7.52 -4.80 -14.46
C GLU A 180 6.77 -3.48 -14.14
N ILE A 181 7.44 -2.51 -13.51
CA ILE A 181 6.92 -1.16 -13.27
C ILE A 181 7.28 -0.26 -14.44
N VAL A 182 6.28 0.05 -15.26
CA VAL A 182 6.44 0.70 -16.57
C VAL A 182 6.58 2.22 -16.44
N GLY A 183 5.81 2.85 -15.55
CA GLY A 183 5.79 4.31 -15.44
C GLY A 183 5.03 4.80 -14.21
N LYS A 184 5.15 6.09 -13.91
CA LYS A 184 4.42 6.73 -12.80
C LYS A 184 3.19 7.43 -13.32
N VAL A 185 2.04 7.18 -12.69
CA VAL A 185 0.84 8.00 -12.89
C VAL A 185 1.09 9.34 -12.19
N VAL A 186 1.10 10.43 -12.96
CA VAL A 186 1.44 11.78 -12.46
C VAL A 186 0.23 12.70 -12.36
N GLY A 187 -0.86 12.38 -13.05
CA GLY A 187 -2.00 13.27 -13.14
C GLY A 187 -3.13 12.74 -14.01
N TYR A 188 -4.09 13.61 -14.27
CA TYR A 188 -5.12 13.40 -15.29
C TYR A 188 -5.45 14.74 -15.98
N GLU A 189 -6.06 14.64 -17.15
CA GLU A 189 -6.59 15.79 -17.89
C GLU A 189 -8.11 15.86 -17.69
N ASN A 190 -8.66 17.08 -17.67
CA ASN A 190 -10.10 17.26 -17.63
C ASN A 190 -10.68 17.02 -19.03
N LYS A 191 -11.62 16.07 -19.16
CA LYS A 191 -12.48 16.00 -20.34
C LYS A 191 -13.61 17.01 -20.14
N ARG A 192 -13.57 18.10 -20.92
CA ARG A 192 -14.70 19.04 -21.04
C ARG A 192 -15.98 18.30 -21.41
#